data_AF-A0A127SJF2-F1
#
_entry.id   AF-A0A127SJF2-F1
#
_cell.length_a   1.000
_cell.length_b   1.000
_cell.length_c   1.000
_cell.angle_alpha   90.00
_cell.angle_beta   90.00
_cell.angle_gamma   90.00
#
_symmetry.space_group_name_H-M   'P 1'
#
loop_
_entity.id
_entity.type
_entity.pdbx_description
1 polymer ?
#
loop_
_entity_poly.entity_id
_entity_poly.type
_entity_poly.pdbx_seq_one_letter_code
_entity_poly.pdbx_strand_id
1 'polypeptide(L)' 'TVLPPRKAQEELAYAIRGKGAFRRFKQSVRYHGLEQRWYDYLAEAYRELAIRWCAEEGLEYTE' A
#
# COMPACT_ATOMS: atom_id res chain seq x y z
N THR A 1 -2.39 -18.69 10.69
CA THR A 1 -1.49 -18.07 11.69
C THR A 1 -1.00 -16.76 11.13
N VAL A 2 -1.49 -15.63 11.63
CA VAL A 2 -1.02 -14.31 11.17
C VAL A 2 0.45 -14.18 11.58
N LEU A 3 1.35 -14.05 10.61
CA LEU A 3 2.78 -13.89 10.86
C LEU A 3 3.05 -12.51 11.46
N PRO A 4 4.00 -12.38 12.40
CA PRO A 4 4.35 -11.08 12.97
C PRO A 4 4.90 -10.13 11.88
N PRO A 5 4.68 -8.81 11.99
CA PRO A 5 4.98 -7.82 10.93
C PRO A 5 6.39 -7.94 10.33
N ARG A 6 7.41 -8.23 11.16
CA ARG A 6 8.80 -8.41 10.70
C ARG A 6 8.98 -9.59 9.73
N LYS A 7 8.27 -10.71 9.94
CA LYS A 7 8.37 -11.88 9.06
C LYS A 7 7.73 -11.61 7.69
N ALA A 8 6.58 -10.95 7.65
CA ALA A 8 5.93 -10.55 6.40
C ALA A 8 6.82 -9.59 5.59
N GLN A 9 7.50 -8.65 6.27
CA GLN A 9 8.42 -7.71 5.63
C GLN A 9 9.63 -8.42 4.99
N GLU A 10 10.26 -9.36 5.70
CA GLU A 10 11.38 -10.15 5.19
C GLU A 10 10.96 -11.00 3.97
N GLU A 11 9.81 -11.66 4.05
CA GLU A 11 9.27 -12.48 2.96
C GLU A 11 8.98 -11.65 1.70
N LEU A 12 8.40 -10.46 1.86
CA LEU A 12 8.16 -9.53 0.75
C LEU A 12 9.47 -9.04 0.12
N ALA A 13 10.46 -8.67 0.95
CA ALA A 13 11.77 -8.22 0.50
C ALA A 13 12.55 -9.30 -0.26
N TYR A 14 12.35 -10.56 0.10
CA TYR A 14 12.88 -11.70 -0.64
C TYR A 14 12.08 -11.95 -1.94
N ALA A 15 10.75 -11.89 -1.88
CA ALA A 15 9.87 -12.21 -3.00
C ALA A 15 10.09 -11.32 -4.23
N ILE A 16 10.51 -10.06 -4.06
CA ILE A 16 10.74 -9.09 -5.15
C ILE A 16 12.07 -9.28 -5.90
N ARG A 17 12.83 -10.34 -5.61
CA ARG A 17 14.13 -10.61 -6.25
C ARG A 17 14.03 -11.71 -7.31
N GLY A 18 14.79 -11.58 -8.39
CA GLY A 18 14.97 -12.62 -9.42
C GLY A 18 13.79 -12.85 -10.37
N LYS A 19 13.86 -13.89 -11.20
CA LYS A 19 12.84 -14.20 -12.23
C LYS A 19 11.48 -14.45 -11.59
N GLY A 20 10.44 -13.75 -12.06
CA GLY A 20 9.09 -13.87 -11.51
C GLY A 20 8.84 -13.13 -10.19
N ALA A 21 9.75 -12.23 -9.81
CA ALA A 21 9.68 -11.40 -8.61
C ALA A 21 8.31 -10.77 -8.37
N PHE A 22 7.79 -10.01 -9.33
CA PHE A 22 6.50 -9.33 -9.19
C PHE A 22 5.32 -10.29 -8.95
N ARG A 23 5.33 -11.47 -9.57
CA ARG A 23 4.29 -12.47 -9.35
C ARG A 23 4.34 -13.02 -7.93
N ARG A 24 5.52 -13.39 -7.43
CA ARG A 24 5.70 -13.87 -6.05
C ARG A 24 5.39 -12.79 -5.03
N PHE A 25 5.83 -11.56 -5.29
CA PHE A 25 5.55 -10.42 -4.42
C PHE A 25 4.04 -10.21 -4.28
N LYS A 26 3.29 -10.12 -5.38
CA LYS A 26 1.82 -10.01 -5.34
C LYS A 26 1.16 -11.17 -4.60
N GLN A 27 1.63 -12.39 -4.81
CA GLN A 27 1.12 -13.55 -4.08
C GLN A 27 1.36 -13.44 -2.57
N SER A 28 2.55 -12.99 -2.17
CA SER A 28 2.90 -12.77 -0.76
C SER A 28 2.06 -11.65 -0.13
N VAL A 29 1.87 -10.53 -0.83
CA VAL A 29 0.98 -9.44 -0.39
C VAL A 29 -0.43 -9.95 -0.09
N ARG A 30 -0.99 -10.81 -0.96
CA ARG A 30 -2.32 -11.41 -0.74
C ARG A 30 -2.33 -12.42 0.39
N TYR A 31 -1.30 -13.26 0.47
CA TYR A 31 -1.15 -14.24 1.56
C TYR A 31 -1.14 -13.56 2.93
N HIS A 32 -0.51 -12.39 3.03
CA HIS A 32 -0.47 -11.58 4.27
C HIS A 32 -1.68 -10.67 4.47
N GLY A 33 -2.66 -10.66 3.56
CA GLY A 33 -3.85 -9.80 3.66
C GLY A 33 -3.53 -8.31 3.58
N LEU A 34 -2.43 -7.93 2.91
CA LEU A 34 -1.96 -6.55 2.83
C LEU A 34 -2.52 -5.79 1.62
N GLU A 35 -3.15 -6.49 0.67
CA GLU A 35 -3.63 -5.88 -0.58
C GLU A 35 -4.66 -4.77 -0.31
N GLN A 36 -5.72 -5.06 0.45
CA GLN A 36 -6.73 -4.04 0.77
C GLN A 36 -6.16 -2.90 1.62
N ARG A 37 -5.34 -3.23 2.63
CA ARG A 37 -4.71 -2.22 3.50
C ARG A 37 -3.83 -1.24 2.72
N TRP A 38 -3.16 -1.73 1.67
CA TRP A 38 -2.40 -0.87 0.77
C TRP A 38 -3.30 0.06 -0.04
N TYR A 39 -4.43 -0.45 -0.55
CA TYR A 39 -5.39 0.38 -1.29
C TYR A 39 -6.05 1.43 -0.40
N ASP A 40 -6.40 1.08 0.84
CA ASP A 40 -6.97 2.03 1.80
C ASP A 40 -5.97 3.15 2.13
N TYR A 41 -4.72 2.80 2.41
CA TYR A 41 -3.64 3.76 2.62
C TYR A 41 -3.43 4.68 1.40
N LEU A 42 -3.43 4.10 0.20
CA LEU A 42 -3.22 4.84 -1.04
C LEU A 42 -4.38 5.83 -1.29
N ALA A 43 -5.62 5.40 -1.06
CA ALA A 43 -6.79 6.25 -1.19
C ALA A 43 -6.74 7.43 -0.21
N GLU A 44 -6.38 7.17 1.05
CA GLU A 44 -6.24 8.24 2.06
C GLU A 44 -5.12 9.21 1.70
N ALA A 45 -3.95 8.72 1.28
CA ALA A 45 -2.84 9.57 0.86
C ALA A 45 -3.21 10.47 -0.33
N TYR A 46 -3.98 9.96 -1.29
CA TYR A 46 -4.49 10.77 -2.40
C TYR A 46 -5.55 11.78 -1.95
N ARG A 47 -6.43 11.40 -1.02
CA ARG A 47 -7.41 12.31 -0.43
C ARG A 47 -6.70 13.48 0.27
N GLU A 48 -5.74 13.20 1.13
CA GLU A 48 -4.96 14.24 1.82
C GLU A 48 -4.21 15.16 0.84
N LEU A 49 -3.65 14.59 -0.23
CA LEU A 49 -2.98 15.36 -1.27
C LEU A 49 -3.96 16.29 -2.00
N ALA A 50 -5.14 15.80 -2.36
CA ALA A 50 -6.18 16.58 -3.03
C ALA A 50 -6.71 17.71 -2.13
N ILE A 51 -6.97 17.43 -0.85
CA ILE A 51 -7.41 18.44 0.12
C ILE A 51 -6.37 19.55 0.26
N ARG A 52 -5.10 19.18 0.39
CA ARG A 52 -3.99 20.13 0.51
C ARG A 52 -3.88 21.02 -0.73
N TRP A 53 -3.94 20.40 -1.91
CA TRP A 53 -3.91 21.13 -3.17
C TRP A 53 -5.09 22.11 -3.28
N CYS A 54 -6.32 21.69 -2.93
CA CYS A 54 -7.46 22.60 -2.89
C CYS A 54 -7.20 23.79 -1.95
N ALA A 55 -6.66 23.56 -0.76
CA ALA A 55 -6.35 24.64 0.18
C ALA A 55 -5.28 25.61 -0.37
N GLU A 56 -4.25 25.10 -1.07
CA GLU A 56 -3.22 25.91 -1.72
C GLU A 56 -3.79 26.79 -2.85
N GLU A 57 -4.80 26.29 -3.57
CA GLU A 57 -5.48 27.02 -4.65
C GLU A 57 -6.67 27.87 -4.17
N GLY A 58 -6.97 27.88 -2.87
CA GLY A 58 -8.12 28.59 -2.30
C GLY A 58 -9.48 27.98 -2.67
N LEU A 59 -9.50 26.69 -3.04
CA LEU A 59 -10.70 25.92 -3.34
C LEU A 59 -11.27 25.27 -2.07
N GLU A 60 -12.59 25.35 -1.90
CA GLU A 60 -13.29 24.64 -0.83
C GLU A 60 -13.42 23.15 -1.17
N TYR A 61 -13.04 22.29 -0.23
CA TYR A 61 -13.23 20.84 -0.34
C TYR A 61 -14.48 20.40 0.44
N THR A 62 -15.35 19.62 -0.20
CA THR A 62 -16.50 18.94 0.42
C THR A 62 -16.39 17.44 0.15
N GLU A 63 -16.75 16.61 1.14
CA GLU A 63 -16.77 15.15 1.04
C GLU A 63 -17.96 14.60 0.24
#